data_AF-A0A6S6T056-F1
#
_entry.id   AF-A0A6S6T056-F1
#
_cell.length_a   1.000
_cell.length_b   1.000
_cell.length_c   1.000
_cell.angle_alpha   90.00
_cell.angle_beta   90.00
_cell.angle_gamma   90.00
#
_symmetry.space_group_name_H-M   'P 1'
#
loop_
_entity.id
_entity.type
_entity.pdbx_description
1 polymer ?
#
loop_
_entity_poly.entity_id
_entity_poly.type
_entity_poly.pdbx_seq_one_letter_code
_entity_poly.pdbx_strand_id
1 'polypeptide(L)'
;MIEVATTILKEVSKEKMNDMPFNEINKKMSPRELLSNSGIIGNYNEVMSIEFDVSTFVIKSFLPKEGGEWSGEKGDSVWYPDREIIPKRPEGNTLTWGEILDKYEIDGIEFKDGEPDFSTISEGTVEIDDFSTDRSGNFTQADEQLAEKWTSEGKDGREWSPQDIKEYRKENNLSWHERSDMNTIDLVPQEVHGNVPHSGGISVAKSMNK
;
A
#
# COMPACT_ATOMS: atom_id res chain seq x y z
N MET A 1 -17.81 -4.08 30.17
CA MET A 1 -16.54 -4.79 29.88
C MET A 1 -15.50 -3.85 29.27
N ILE A 2 -15.86 -3.04 28.26
CA ILE A 2 -14.97 -2.02 27.66
C ILE A 2 -14.49 -0.96 28.67
N GLU A 3 -15.38 -0.42 29.51
CA GLU A 3 -15.07 0.65 30.47
C GLU A 3 -14.12 0.22 31.62
N VAL A 4 -14.12 -1.07 31.96
CA VAL A 4 -13.30 -1.62 33.05
C VAL A 4 -11.86 -1.81 32.56
N ALA A 5 -11.67 -2.22 31.31
CA ALA A 5 -10.35 -2.39 30.69
C ALA A 5 -9.61 -1.05 30.53
N THR A 6 -10.30 0.02 30.12
CA THR A 6 -9.71 1.36 29.98
C THR A 6 -9.29 1.97 31.32
N THR A 7 -9.99 1.61 32.39
CA THR A 7 -9.69 2.09 33.75
C THR A 7 -8.46 1.39 34.31
N ILE A 8 -8.36 0.06 34.16
CA ILE A 8 -7.19 -0.72 34.58
C ILE A 8 -5.92 -0.30 33.84
N LEU A 9 -5.99 -0.02 32.53
CA LEU A 9 -4.85 0.48 31.74
C LEU A 9 -4.34 1.85 32.22
N LYS A 10 -5.23 2.71 32.74
CA LYS A 10 -4.88 4.04 33.26
C LYS A 10 -4.35 4.01 34.70
N GLU A 11 -4.81 3.07 35.54
CA GLU A 11 -4.27 2.87 36.90
C GLU A 11 -2.85 2.28 36.84
N VAL A 12 -2.62 1.27 35.99
CA VAL A 12 -1.33 0.58 35.85
C VAL A 12 -0.25 1.48 35.25
N SER A 13 -0.63 2.42 34.38
CA SER A 13 0.31 3.39 33.80
C SER A 13 0.76 4.46 34.80
N LYS A 14 -0.10 4.85 35.75
CA LYS A 14 0.25 5.83 36.79
C LYS A 14 1.19 5.28 37.85
N GLU A 15 1.07 4.02 38.23
CA GLU A 15 1.91 3.43 39.28
C GLU A 15 3.35 3.13 38.81
N LYS A 16 3.60 2.98 37.51
CA LYS A 16 4.92 2.59 36.96
C LYS A 16 5.77 3.71 36.38
N MET A 17 5.27 4.96 36.36
CA MET A 17 6.04 6.11 35.86
C MET A 17 7.02 6.71 36.87
N ASN A 18 7.04 6.24 38.13
CA ASN A 18 7.85 6.87 39.19
C ASN A 18 9.30 6.35 39.33
N ASP A 19 9.71 5.27 38.65
CA ASP A 19 11.01 4.63 38.91
C ASP A 19 11.93 4.45 37.68
N MET A 20 11.63 5.06 36.52
CA MET A 20 12.57 5.06 35.40
C MET A 20 13.32 6.40 35.27
N PRO A 21 14.66 6.41 35.28
CA PRO A 21 15.43 7.63 35.08
C PRO A 21 15.22 8.11 33.65
N PHE A 22 14.49 9.22 33.51
CA PHE A 22 14.32 10.00 32.29
C PHE A 22 15.67 10.57 31.85
N ASN A 23 16.47 9.80 31.11
CA ASN A 23 17.53 10.33 30.25
C ASN A 23 18.09 9.22 29.36
N GLU A 24 17.26 8.65 28.46
CA GLU A 24 17.74 8.03 27.20
C GLU A 24 16.59 7.60 26.26
N ILE A 25 15.52 8.39 26.13
CA ILE A 25 14.46 8.10 25.16
C ILE A 25 14.48 9.16 24.06
N ASN A 26 15.42 8.99 23.12
CA ASN A 26 15.40 9.67 21.82
C ASN A 26 15.51 8.69 20.65
N LYS A 27 15.15 7.42 20.86
CA LYS A 27 14.78 6.48 19.79
C LYS A 27 13.27 6.27 19.85
N LYS A 28 12.55 6.66 18.80
CA LYS A 28 11.17 6.22 18.59
C LYS A 28 11.22 4.70 18.37
N MET A 29 11.01 3.93 19.44
CA MET A 29 10.88 2.48 19.35
C MET A 29 9.56 2.13 18.67
N SER A 30 9.59 1.19 17.74
CA SER A 30 8.41 0.64 17.08
C SER A 30 7.52 -0.10 18.09
N PRO A 31 6.22 -0.29 17.82
CA PRO A 31 5.33 -1.12 18.65
C PRO A 31 5.91 -2.52 18.95
N ARG A 32 6.66 -3.09 18.00
CA ARG A 32 7.38 -4.36 18.10
C ARG A 32 8.46 -4.36 19.20
N GLU A 33 9.20 -3.26 19.34
CA GLU A 33 10.29 -3.10 20.34
C GLU A 33 9.75 -2.75 21.73
N LEU A 34 8.62 -2.05 21.81
CA LEU A 34 7.92 -1.79 23.07
C LEU A 34 7.35 -3.07 23.69
N LEU A 35 6.86 -3.99 22.86
CA LEU A 35 6.29 -5.26 23.30
C LEU A 35 7.35 -6.27 23.78
N SER A 36 8.49 -6.35 23.10
CA SER A 36 9.60 -7.21 23.57
C SER A 36 10.16 -6.78 24.92
N ASN A 37 10.13 -5.48 25.22
CA ASN A 37 10.67 -4.91 26.45
C ASN A 37 9.67 -4.86 27.62
N SER A 38 8.38 -5.12 27.39
CA SER A 38 7.32 -4.98 28.41
C SER A 38 6.84 -6.30 29.03
N GLY A 39 7.31 -7.45 28.55
CA GLY A 39 6.99 -8.77 29.13
C GLY A 39 5.53 -9.20 29.00
N ILE A 40 4.76 -8.57 28.11
CA ILE A 40 3.37 -8.95 27.82
C ILE A 40 3.37 -10.14 26.85
N ILE A 41 3.11 -11.33 27.36
CA ILE A 41 2.92 -12.56 26.56
C ILE A 41 1.45 -12.62 26.13
N GLY A 42 1.05 -11.76 25.20
CA GLY A 42 -0.10 -12.03 24.34
C GLY A 42 0.31 -13.08 23.32
N ASN A 43 -0.57 -14.01 22.94
CA ASN A 43 -0.26 -14.97 21.88
C ASN A 43 0.05 -14.18 20.60
N TYR A 44 1.32 -14.12 20.19
CA TYR A 44 1.76 -13.37 19.01
C TYR A 44 0.89 -13.63 17.78
N ASN A 45 0.41 -14.87 17.62
CA ASN A 45 -0.46 -15.26 16.53
C ASN A 45 -1.83 -14.55 16.55
N GLU A 46 -2.36 -14.28 17.75
CA GLU A 46 -3.65 -13.61 17.93
C GLU A 46 -3.55 -12.10 17.64
N VAL A 47 -2.44 -11.48 18.02
CA VAL A 47 -2.15 -10.08 17.68
C VAL A 47 -1.97 -9.92 16.17
N MET A 48 -1.18 -10.80 15.54
CA MET A 48 -0.98 -10.81 14.10
C MET A 48 -2.29 -11.05 13.33
N SER A 49 -3.18 -11.92 13.83
CA SER A 49 -4.50 -12.12 13.20
C SER A 49 -5.38 -10.88 13.30
N ILE A 50 -5.35 -10.15 14.43
CA ILE A 50 -6.12 -8.92 14.58
C ILE A 50 -5.57 -7.82 13.66
N GLU A 51 -4.24 -7.68 13.56
CA GLU A 51 -3.62 -6.71 12.64
C GLU A 51 -3.98 -7.01 11.18
N PHE A 52 -3.96 -8.30 10.81
CA PHE A 52 -4.38 -8.75 9.50
C PHE A 52 -5.87 -8.47 9.23
N ASP A 53 -6.76 -8.78 10.19
CA ASP A 53 -8.20 -8.52 10.06
C ASP A 53 -8.52 -7.02 9.95
N VAL A 54 -7.78 -6.17 10.67
CA VAL A 54 -7.91 -4.70 10.56
C VAL A 54 -7.43 -4.23 9.19
N SER A 55 -6.28 -4.71 8.72
CA SER A 55 -5.75 -4.36 7.40
C SER A 55 -6.71 -4.76 6.29
N THR A 56 -7.14 -6.03 6.26
CA THR A 56 -8.09 -6.55 5.26
C THR A 56 -9.42 -5.80 5.29
N PHE A 57 -9.95 -5.44 6.46
CA PHE A 57 -11.15 -4.61 6.57
C PHE A 57 -10.98 -3.23 5.94
N VAL A 58 -9.83 -2.57 6.17
CA VAL A 58 -9.51 -1.26 5.57
C VAL A 58 -9.37 -1.39 4.06
N ILE A 59 -8.72 -2.44 3.57
CA ILE A 59 -8.49 -2.67 2.14
C ILE A 59 -9.81 -2.97 1.39
N LYS A 60 -10.65 -3.87 1.93
CA LYS A 60 -11.97 -4.23 1.34
C LYS A 60 -12.99 -3.08 1.34
N SER A 61 -12.67 -1.94 1.95
CA SER A 61 -13.58 -0.78 2.00
C SER A 61 -13.76 -0.08 0.64
N PHE A 62 -12.83 -0.25 -0.30
CA PHE A 62 -12.86 0.41 -1.60
C PHE A 62 -12.69 -0.62 -2.72
N LEU A 63 -13.80 -1.20 -3.18
CA LEU A 63 -13.82 -2.17 -4.28
C LEU A 63 -14.72 -1.66 -5.42
N PRO A 64 -14.44 -2.02 -6.69
CA PRO A 64 -15.33 -1.75 -7.82
C PRO A 64 -16.78 -2.17 -7.53
N LYS A 65 -17.72 -1.21 -7.60
CA LYS A 65 -19.16 -1.46 -7.36
C LYS A 65 -19.99 -1.49 -8.63
N GLU A 66 -19.51 -0.84 -9.68
CA GLU A 66 -20.16 -0.66 -10.98
C GLU A 66 -19.10 -0.57 -12.08
N GLY A 67 -19.52 -0.54 -13.34
CA GLY A 67 -18.62 -0.40 -14.49
C GLY A 67 -17.82 -1.66 -14.82
N GLY A 68 -18.29 -2.84 -14.37
CA GLY A 68 -17.67 -4.14 -14.62
C GLY A 68 -18.32 -5.26 -13.80
N GLU A 69 -17.84 -6.48 -14.00
CA GLU A 69 -18.34 -7.71 -13.38
C GLU A 69 -17.21 -8.46 -12.67
N TRP A 70 -17.54 -9.19 -11.61
CA TRP A 70 -16.58 -10.04 -10.89
C TRP A 70 -16.72 -11.49 -11.36
N SER A 71 -15.61 -12.19 -11.59
CA SER A 71 -15.63 -13.64 -11.89
C SER A 71 -16.14 -14.48 -10.73
N GLY A 72 -15.93 -14.02 -9.49
CA GLY A 72 -16.25 -14.78 -8.29
C GLY A 72 -16.47 -13.88 -7.09
N GLU A 73 -15.82 -14.23 -5.97
CA GLU A 73 -15.91 -13.44 -4.74
C GLU A 73 -15.34 -12.03 -4.96
N LYS A 74 -16.13 -11.02 -4.61
CA LYS A 74 -15.75 -9.63 -4.79
C LYS A 74 -14.55 -9.28 -3.91
N GLY A 75 -13.48 -8.79 -4.53
CA GLY A 75 -12.22 -8.48 -3.88
C GLY A 75 -11.28 -9.68 -3.70
N ASP A 76 -11.67 -10.87 -4.15
CA ASP A 76 -10.84 -12.08 -4.10
C ASP A 76 -11.00 -12.91 -5.40
N SER A 77 -11.18 -12.20 -6.51
CA SER A 77 -11.32 -12.76 -7.86
C SER A 77 -10.98 -11.70 -8.90
N VAL A 78 -11.07 -12.05 -10.19
CA VAL A 78 -10.84 -11.10 -11.29
C VAL A 78 -12.04 -10.17 -11.45
N TRP A 79 -11.79 -8.86 -11.50
CA TRP A 79 -12.76 -7.85 -11.92
C TRP A 79 -12.57 -7.52 -13.41
N TYR A 80 -13.61 -7.72 -14.20
CA TYR A 80 -13.67 -7.42 -15.62
C TYR A 80 -14.39 -6.07 -15.83
N PRO A 81 -13.67 -4.98 -16.12
CA PRO A 81 -14.33 -3.73 -16.44
C PRO A 81 -15.15 -3.87 -17.73
N ASP A 82 -16.23 -3.09 -17.83
CA ASP A 82 -17.03 -3.01 -19.06
C ASP A 82 -16.19 -2.40 -20.17
N ARG A 83 -15.88 -3.23 -21.17
CA ARG A 83 -14.96 -2.92 -22.27
C ARG A 83 -15.38 -1.71 -23.11
N GLU A 84 -16.66 -1.36 -23.13
CA GLU A 84 -17.18 -0.23 -23.93
C GLU A 84 -17.11 1.12 -23.19
N ILE A 85 -16.81 1.11 -21.89
CA ILE A 85 -16.72 2.33 -21.09
C ILE A 85 -15.36 2.98 -21.25
N ILE A 86 -15.35 4.30 -21.46
CA ILE A 86 -14.15 5.12 -21.32
C ILE A 86 -13.96 5.46 -19.84
N PRO A 87 -12.92 4.94 -19.16
CA PRO A 87 -12.59 5.33 -17.81
C PRO A 87 -12.33 6.84 -17.70
N LYS A 88 -12.67 7.46 -16.55
CA LYS A 88 -12.69 8.94 -16.42
C LYS A 88 -11.52 9.52 -15.62
N ARG A 89 -10.61 8.70 -15.09
CA ARG A 89 -9.53 9.12 -14.20
C ARG A 89 -8.15 8.65 -14.69
N PRO A 90 -7.08 9.44 -14.62
CA PRO A 90 -7.14 10.89 -14.57
C PRO A 90 -7.98 11.45 -15.73
N GLU A 91 -8.33 12.74 -15.65
CA GLU A 91 -9.07 13.39 -16.74
C GLU A 91 -8.27 13.30 -18.05
N GLY A 92 -8.95 13.12 -19.18
CA GLY A 92 -8.33 13.10 -20.50
C GLY A 92 -8.13 11.72 -21.12
N ASN A 93 -8.53 10.64 -20.45
CA ASN A 93 -8.59 9.32 -21.07
C ASN A 93 -9.50 9.33 -22.31
N THR A 94 -9.00 8.79 -23.42
CA THR A 94 -9.75 8.65 -24.67
C THR A 94 -10.01 7.20 -25.06
N LEU A 95 -9.30 6.26 -24.44
CA LEU A 95 -9.41 4.84 -24.71
C LEU A 95 -10.54 4.21 -23.91
N THR A 96 -11.21 3.22 -24.48
CA THR A 96 -12.13 2.36 -23.73
C THR A 96 -11.36 1.38 -22.84
N TRP A 97 -12.03 0.80 -21.84
CA TRP A 97 -11.44 -0.29 -21.06
C TRP A 97 -11.00 -1.45 -21.95
N GLY A 98 -11.72 -1.78 -23.02
CA GLY A 98 -11.31 -2.81 -23.96
C GLY A 98 -9.95 -2.51 -24.59
N GLU A 99 -9.75 -1.28 -25.06
CA GLU A 99 -8.47 -0.84 -25.65
C GLU A 99 -7.34 -0.80 -24.62
N ILE A 100 -7.62 -0.38 -23.38
CA ILE A 100 -6.64 -0.35 -22.30
C ILE A 100 -6.22 -1.78 -21.90
N LEU A 101 -7.19 -2.69 -21.74
CA LEU A 101 -6.94 -4.09 -21.43
C LEU A 101 -6.09 -4.76 -22.52
N ASP A 102 -6.44 -4.54 -23.79
CA ASP A 102 -5.70 -5.08 -24.93
C ASP A 102 -4.28 -4.49 -25.01
N LYS A 103 -4.10 -3.18 -24.73
CA LYS A 103 -2.79 -2.50 -24.69
C LYS A 103 -1.85 -3.12 -23.65
N TYR A 104 -2.39 -3.54 -22.51
CA TYR A 104 -1.63 -4.13 -21.41
C TYR A 104 -1.66 -5.66 -21.40
N GLU A 105 -2.24 -6.28 -22.42
CA GLU A 105 -2.34 -7.74 -22.59
C GLU A 105 -2.95 -8.46 -21.37
N ILE A 106 -3.98 -7.84 -20.77
CA ILE A 106 -4.71 -8.38 -19.63
C ILE A 106 -6.20 -8.50 -19.94
N ASP A 107 -6.86 -9.53 -19.41
CA ASP A 107 -8.31 -9.72 -19.61
C ASP A 107 -9.15 -8.98 -18.54
N GLY A 108 -8.55 -8.67 -17.39
CA GLY A 108 -9.19 -8.02 -16.25
C GLY A 108 -8.18 -7.72 -15.15
N ILE A 109 -8.66 -7.23 -14.02
CA ILE A 109 -7.81 -6.88 -12.86
C ILE A 109 -7.98 -7.94 -11.79
N GLU A 110 -6.92 -8.66 -11.47
CA GLU A 110 -6.91 -9.61 -10.35
C GLU A 110 -7.02 -8.85 -9.04
N PHE A 111 -7.83 -9.36 -8.11
CA PHE A 111 -7.83 -8.91 -6.73
C PHE A 111 -7.60 -10.08 -5.80
N LYS A 112 -6.90 -9.79 -4.70
CA LYS A 112 -6.70 -10.71 -3.60
C LYS A 112 -6.84 -9.96 -2.28
N ASP A 113 -7.58 -10.52 -1.33
CA ASP A 113 -7.79 -9.92 -0.01
C ASP A 113 -8.32 -8.46 -0.04
N GLY A 114 -8.97 -8.08 -1.14
CA GLY A 114 -9.53 -6.75 -1.40
C GLY A 114 -8.57 -5.76 -2.08
N GLU A 115 -7.33 -6.13 -2.34
CA GLU A 115 -6.34 -5.29 -3.02
C GLU A 115 -6.22 -5.71 -4.50
N PRO A 116 -6.21 -4.76 -5.46
CA PRO A 116 -5.90 -5.10 -6.84
C PRO A 116 -4.43 -5.49 -6.99
N ASP A 117 -4.18 -6.55 -7.75
CA ASP A 117 -2.84 -6.90 -8.17
C ASP A 117 -2.53 -6.22 -9.50
N PHE A 118 -1.64 -5.22 -9.47
CA PHE A 118 -1.16 -4.52 -10.66
C PHE A 118 0.21 -5.02 -11.13
N SER A 119 0.75 -6.09 -10.55
CA SER A 119 2.10 -6.60 -10.89
C SER A 119 2.25 -6.92 -12.38
N THR A 120 1.19 -7.43 -13.02
CA THR A 120 1.18 -7.80 -14.44
C THR A 120 1.33 -6.61 -15.39
N ILE A 121 0.91 -5.42 -14.95
CA ILE A 121 0.98 -4.17 -15.72
C ILE A 121 2.02 -3.20 -15.15
N SER A 122 2.81 -3.64 -14.17
CA SER A 122 3.82 -2.79 -13.55
C SER A 122 5.07 -2.71 -14.40
N GLU A 123 5.59 -1.49 -14.58
CA GLU A 123 6.89 -1.28 -15.23
C GLU A 123 8.08 -1.48 -14.28
N GLY A 124 7.81 -1.59 -12.98
CA GLY A 124 8.83 -1.81 -11.97
C GLY A 124 8.24 -1.90 -10.57
N THR A 125 8.58 -2.98 -9.86
CA THR A 125 8.28 -3.17 -8.44
C THR A 125 9.54 -3.02 -7.61
N VAL A 126 9.44 -2.29 -6.50
CA VAL A 126 10.51 -2.06 -5.52
C VAL A 126 9.97 -2.16 -4.09
N GLU A 127 10.87 -2.39 -3.15
CA GLU A 127 10.59 -2.35 -1.71
C GLU A 127 11.24 -1.10 -1.11
N ILE A 128 10.56 -0.44 -0.18
CA ILE A 128 11.08 0.71 0.58
C ILE A 128 11.15 0.41 2.08
N ASP A 129 12.17 0.95 2.75
CA ASP A 129 12.45 0.64 4.16
C ASP A 129 11.63 1.48 5.14
N ASP A 130 11.46 2.79 4.87
CA ASP A 130 10.81 3.74 5.79
C ASP A 130 9.45 4.17 5.23
N PHE A 131 8.55 3.20 5.05
CA PHE A 131 7.19 3.47 4.61
C PHE A 131 6.44 4.31 5.67
N SER A 132 5.86 5.42 5.24
CA SER A 132 5.15 6.32 6.13
C SER A 132 3.80 6.78 5.56
N THR A 133 3.06 7.60 6.32
CA THR A 133 1.86 8.25 5.80
C THR A 133 2.16 9.42 4.84
N ASP A 134 3.42 9.83 4.71
CA ASP A 134 3.86 10.81 3.72
C ASP A 134 4.12 10.14 2.37
N ARG A 135 3.12 10.25 1.48
CA ARG A 135 3.20 9.75 0.10
C ARG A 135 4.39 10.30 -0.67
N SER A 136 4.77 11.55 -0.43
CA SER A 136 5.86 12.17 -1.19
C SER A 136 7.19 11.52 -0.81
N GLY A 137 7.41 11.29 0.49
CA GLY A 137 8.56 10.55 1.01
C GLY A 137 8.62 9.12 0.48
N ASN A 138 7.49 8.40 0.45
CA ASN A 138 7.45 7.03 -0.10
C ASN A 138 7.78 7.02 -1.60
N PHE A 139 7.26 8.00 -2.37
CA PHE A 139 7.55 8.12 -3.81
C PHE A 139 9.01 8.44 -4.07
N THR A 140 9.66 9.27 -3.23
CA THR A 140 11.09 9.56 -3.35
C THR A 140 11.92 8.30 -3.11
N GLN A 141 11.61 7.52 -2.07
CA GLN A 141 12.28 6.24 -1.83
C GLN A 141 12.09 5.28 -3.01
N ALA A 142 10.87 5.17 -3.57
CA ALA A 142 10.61 4.32 -4.72
C ALA A 142 11.37 4.77 -5.98
N ASP A 143 11.46 6.08 -6.23
CA ASP A 143 12.26 6.65 -7.32
C ASP A 143 13.75 6.31 -7.17
N GLU A 144 14.30 6.34 -5.94
CA GLU A 144 15.68 5.95 -5.63
C GLU A 144 15.92 4.46 -5.87
N GLN A 145 15.09 3.60 -5.29
CA GLN A 145 15.22 2.14 -5.39
C GLN A 145 15.09 1.65 -6.84
N LEU A 146 14.18 2.24 -7.62
CA LEU A 146 14.00 1.85 -9.02
C LEU A 146 15.16 2.32 -9.90
N ALA A 147 15.72 3.50 -9.63
CA ALA A 147 16.89 4.00 -10.33
C ALA A 147 18.11 3.08 -10.14
N GLU A 148 18.36 2.65 -8.90
CA GLU A 148 19.42 1.69 -8.61
C GLU A 148 19.19 0.35 -9.31
N LYS A 149 17.95 -0.18 -9.20
CA LYS A 149 17.55 -1.42 -9.85
C LYS A 149 17.78 -1.39 -11.36
N TRP A 150 17.21 -0.40 -12.05
CA TRP A 150 17.33 -0.27 -13.51
C TRP A 150 18.76 -0.02 -13.97
N THR A 151 19.56 0.72 -13.19
CA THR A 151 21.00 0.88 -13.46
C THR A 151 21.73 -0.46 -13.35
N SER A 152 21.47 -1.22 -12.27
CA SER A 152 22.10 -2.52 -12.04
C SER A 152 21.72 -3.57 -13.10
N GLU A 153 20.49 -3.51 -13.60
CA GLU A 153 19.98 -4.35 -14.69
C GLU A 153 20.49 -3.89 -16.07
N GLY A 154 21.13 -2.71 -16.16
CA GLY A 154 21.58 -2.13 -17.42
C GLY A 154 20.43 -1.72 -18.34
N LYS A 155 19.27 -1.38 -17.77
CA LYS A 155 18.08 -0.98 -18.54
C LYS A 155 18.41 0.21 -19.44
N ASP A 156 18.10 0.06 -20.72
CA ASP A 156 18.37 1.02 -21.79
C ASP A 156 19.87 1.37 -21.98
N GLY A 157 20.76 0.58 -21.39
CA GLY A 157 22.22 0.76 -21.50
C GLY A 157 22.73 2.07 -20.87
N ARG A 158 22.02 2.61 -19.88
CA ARG A 158 22.37 3.87 -19.19
C ARG A 158 22.28 3.75 -17.67
N GLU A 159 22.90 4.71 -16.98
CA GLU A 159 22.63 4.94 -15.55
C GLU A 159 21.34 5.74 -15.38
N TRP A 160 20.57 5.38 -14.37
CA TRP A 160 19.33 6.02 -13.98
C TRP A 160 19.52 6.75 -12.66
N SER A 161 19.02 7.98 -12.58
CA SER A 161 18.91 8.73 -11.33
C SER A 161 17.46 8.76 -10.82
N PRO A 162 17.22 9.08 -9.54
CA PRO A 162 15.85 9.25 -9.02
C PRO A 162 15.06 10.32 -9.79
N GLN A 163 15.75 11.36 -10.27
CA GLN A 163 15.13 12.40 -11.09
C GLN A 163 14.73 11.88 -12.48
N ASP A 164 15.54 11.01 -13.10
CA ASP A 164 15.17 10.33 -14.35
C ASP A 164 13.91 9.50 -14.17
N ILE A 165 13.80 8.74 -13.07
CA ILE A 165 12.60 7.94 -12.78
C ILE A 165 11.39 8.86 -12.65
N LYS A 166 11.49 9.93 -11.86
CA LYS A 166 10.40 10.89 -11.69
C LYS A 166 9.94 11.53 -13.00
N GLU A 167 10.86 11.84 -13.91
CA GLU A 167 10.55 12.35 -15.25
C GLU A 167 9.90 11.28 -16.12
N TYR A 168 10.47 10.09 -16.15
CA TYR A 168 9.93 8.93 -16.85
C TYR A 168 8.48 8.64 -16.43
N ARG A 169 8.16 8.69 -15.13
CA ARG A 169 6.79 8.52 -14.64
C ARG A 169 5.83 9.56 -15.19
N LYS A 170 6.26 10.82 -15.31
CA LYS A 170 5.42 11.90 -15.85
C LYS A 170 5.21 11.74 -17.36
N GLU A 171 6.28 11.44 -18.09
CA GLU A 171 6.26 11.29 -19.54
C GLU A 171 5.39 10.10 -19.98
N ASN A 172 5.39 9.02 -19.19
CA ASN A 172 4.65 7.79 -19.46
C ASN A 172 3.31 7.69 -18.72
N ASN A 173 2.87 8.76 -18.03
CA ASN A 173 1.62 8.78 -17.25
C ASN A 173 1.49 7.62 -16.24
N LEU A 174 2.56 7.41 -15.46
CA LEU A 174 2.65 6.37 -14.44
C LEU A 174 2.53 6.97 -13.02
N SER A 175 2.10 6.15 -12.07
CA SER A 175 2.07 6.48 -10.64
C SER A 175 2.57 5.31 -9.82
N TRP A 176 3.09 5.61 -8.64
CA TRP A 176 3.39 4.59 -7.65
C TRP A 176 2.11 4.13 -6.96
N HIS A 177 1.89 2.81 -6.93
CA HIS A 177 0.89 2.14 -6.11
C HIS A 177 1.57 1.55 -4.88
N GLU A 178 1.24 2.10 -3.72
CA GLU A 178 1.72 1.65 -2.41
C GLU A 178 0.87 0.47 -1.93
N ARG A 179 1.43 -0.74 -1.86
CA ARG A 179 0.70 -1.96 -1.46
C ARG A 179 0.38 -1.99 0.04
N SER A 180 -0.60 -2.81 0.42
CA SER A 180 -1.11 -2.95 1.78
C SER A 180 -0.09 -3.49 2.79
N ASP A 181 0.98 -4.15 2.33
CA ASP A 181 2.11 -4.61 3.14
C ASP A 181 2.97 -3.46 3.71
N MET A 182 2.73 -2.22 3.26
CA MET A 182 3.49 -1.02 3.64
C MET A 182 5.00 -1.17 3.38
N ASN A 183 5.36 -1.84 2.30
CA ASN A 183 6.75 -2.04 1.92
C ASN A 183 6.91 -2.08 0.39
N THR A 184 6.07 -2.84 -0.29
CA THR A 184 6.12 -2.99 -1.75
C THR A 184 5.42 -1.83 -2.44
N ILE A 185 6.06 -1.30 -3.48
CA ILE A 185 5.51 -0.23 -4.33
C ILE A 185 5.67 -0.61 -5.80
N ASP A 186 4.57 -0.55 -6.56
CA ASP A 186 4.55 -0.83 -7.99
C ASP A 186 4.45 0.45 -8.82
N LEU A 187 5.25 0.55 -9.88
CA LEU A 187 5.11 1.60 -10.88
C LEU A 187 4.04 1.18 -11.88
N VAL A 188 2.89 1.85 -11.89
CA VAL A 188 1.71 1.41 -12.64
C VAL A 188 1.11 2.50 -13.52
N PRO A 189 0.48 2.15 -14.66
CA PRO A 189 -0.24 3.10 -15.50
C PRO A 189 -1.39 3.82 -14.78
N GLN A 190 -1.41 5.15 -14.84
CA GLN A 190 -2.47 5.94 -14.20
C GLN A 190 -3.86 5.70 -14.80
N GLU A 191 -3.94 5.36 -16.09
CA GLU A 191 -5.21 5.07 -16.76
C GLU A 191 -5.87 3.78 -16.25
N VAL A 192 -5.11 2.85 -15.66
CA VAL A 192 -5.68 1.72 -14.93
C VAL A 192 -5.84 2.07 -13.46
N HIS A 193 -4.74 2.45 -12.80
CA HIS A 193 -4.67 2.70 -11.36
C HIS A 193 -5.70 3.72 -10.88
N GLY A 194 -5.89 4.81 -11.62
CA GLY A 194 -6.83 5.88 -11.27
C GLY A 194 -8.31 5.50 -11.38
N ASN A 195 -8.65 4.45 -12.14
CA ASN A 195 -10.04 4.03 -12.38
C ASN A 195 -10.47 2.80 -11.63
N VAL A 196 -9.53 1.98 -11.17
CA VAL A 196 -9.84 0.85 -10.31
C VAL A 196 -10.01 1.39 -8.88
N PRO A 197 -11.21 1.38 -8.28
CA PRO A 197 -11.36 1.81 -6.90
C PRO A 197 -10.61 0.84 -5.98
N HIS A 198 -9.70 1.35 -5.16
CA HIS A 198 -8.91 0.53 -4.25
C HIS A 198 -8.45 1.32 -3.02
N SER A 199 -8.05 0.59 -1.98
CA SER A 199 -7.19 1.08 -0.91
C SER A 199 -5.81 0.43 -1.04
N GLY A 200 -4.82 1.00 -0.35
CA GLY A 200 -3.45 0.46 -0.33
C GLY A 200 -2.73 0.84 0.96
N GLY A 201 -1.40 0.77 0.96
CA GLY A 201 -0.54 0.92 2.15
C GLY A 201 -0.78 2.20 2.94
N ILE A 202 -1.07 3.33 2.28
CA ILE A 202 -1.38 4.58 2.98
C ILE A 202 -2.66 4.49 3.81
N SER A 203 -3.68 3.78 3.33
CA SER A 203 -4.92 3.58 4.09
C SER A 203 -4.64 2.72 5.33
N VAL A 204 -3.84 1.66 5.16
CA VAL A 204 -3.41 0.78 6.25
C VAL A 204 -2.59 1.54 7.29
N ALA A 205 -1.53 2.24 6.86
CA ALA A 205 -0.67 3.06 7.72
C ALA A 205 -1.45 4.12 8.51
N LYS A 206 -2.45 4.76 7.89
CA LYS A 206 -3.32 5.72 8.59
C LYS A 206 -4.24 5.08 9.61
N SER A 207 -4.66 3.83 9.40
CA SER A 207 -5.52 3.12 10.34
C SER A 207 -4.77 2.70 11.61
N MET A 208 -3.48 2.39 11.49
CA MET A 208 -2.61 2.00 12.61
C MET A 208 -2.15 3.20 13.47
N ASN A 209 -2.22 4.42 12.94
CA ASN A 209 -1.77 5.65 13.62
C ASN A 209 -2.92 6.41 14.32
N LYS A 210 -4.10 5.81 14.49
CA LYS A 210 -5.25 6.39 15.20
C LYS A 210 -5.36 5.87 16.63
#